data_AF-A0A4Z1SZF1-F1
#
_entry.id   AF-A0A4Z1SZF1-F1
#
_cell.length_a   1.000
_cell.length_b   1.000
_cell.length_c   1.000
_cell.angle_alpha   90.00
_cell.angle_beta   90.00
_cell.angle_gamma   90.00
#
_symmetry.space_group_name_H-M   'P 1'
#
loop_
_entity.id
_entity.type
_entity.pdbx_description
1 polymer ?
#
loop_
_entity_poly.entity_id
_entity_poly.type
_entity_poly.pdbx_seq_one_letter_code
_entity_poly.pdbx_strand_id
1 'polypeptide(L)'
;MLGVLVVALAHPLPPMYDWREMYQHCSKPPEAAPLAEAWAHAAATTIARRLCMLRGTYRVVSYEQILNHTTVDDNLVRLWDRLGTMDLFTMDGMALRLEDIHNIGHRDVEGIKQELMDNGPLHVVIPLDHGLFYHDGREMYEGGNGVPVGSHHVILIGWGVDEKGSPFWLLENTWGPTWGVNGCFQVPQMRWAMESVVAAFTPVVAAS
;
A
#
# COMPACT_ATOMS: atom_id res chain seq x y z
N MET A 1 28.25 -31.17 -20.87
CA MET A 1 26.97 -30.48 -21.12
C MET A 1 27.02 -29.17 -20.35
N LEU A 2 27.07 -28.03 -21.04
CA LEU A 2 27.07 -26.71 -20.42
C LEU A 2 25.65 -26.41 -19.94
N GLY A 3 25.48 -26.23 -18.64
CA GLY A 3 24.23 -25.77 -18.04
C GLY A 3 23.98 -24.32 -18.44
N VAL A 4 22.92 -24.07 -19.18
CA VAL A 4 22.45 -22.72 -19.46
C VAL A 4 21.86 -22.19 -18.16
N LEU A 5 22.58 -21.28 -17.52
CA LEU A 5 22.05 -20.44 -16.45
C LEU A 5 20.96 -19.58 -17.09
N VAL A 6 19.69 -19.89 -16.81
CA VAL A 6 18.59 -19.00 -17.17
C VAL A 6 18.69 -17.80 -16.23
N VAL A 7 19.43 -16.78 -16.66
CA VAL A 7 19.34 -15.46 -16.06
C VAL A 7 17.93 -14.98 -16.39
N ALA A 8 17.05 -14.93 -15.39
CA ALA A 8 15.78 -14.21 -15.53
C ALA A 8 16.13 -12.79 -15.97
N LEU A 9 15.77 -12.44 -17.21
CA LEU A 9 15.96 -11.09 -17.71
C LEU A 9 15.03 -10.19 -16.89
N ALA A 10 15.60 -9.46 -15.93
CA ALA A 10 14.91 -8.38 -15.26
C ALA A 10 14.45 -7.40 -16.35
N HIS A 11 13.16 -7.38 -16.63
CA HIS A 11 12.60 -6.41 -17.54
C HIS A 11 12.75 -5.03 -16.89
N PRO A 12 13.20 -4.01 -17.63
CA PRO A 12 13.29 -2.67 -17.06
C PRO A 12 11.90 -2.21 -16.58
N LEU A 13 11.87 -1.62 -15.38
CA LEU A 13 10.64 -1.08 -14.81
C LEU A 13 10.06 0.01 -15.73
N PRO A 14 8.74 0.02 -16.00
CA PRO A 14 8.13 1.03 -16.85
C PRO A 14 8.19 2.42 -16.20
N PRO A 15 8.16 3.50 -17.00
CA PRO A 15 8.19 4.87 -16.47
C PRO A 15 6.93 5.22 -15.67
N MET A 16 5.81 4.54 -15.94
CA MET A 16 4.56 4.69 -15.22
C MET A 16 3.97 3.31 -14.96
N TYR A 17 3.30 3.18 -13.81
CA TYR A 17 2.62 1.97 -13.42
C TYR A 17 1.44 2.31 -12.50
N ASP A 18 0.30 1.70 -12.77
CA ASP A 18 -0.86 1.69 -11.88
C ASP A 18 -1.42 0.26 -11.87
N TRP A 19 -1.31 -0.42 -10.73
CA TRP A 19 -1.73 -1.83 -10.61
C TRP A 19 -3.20 -2.06 -11.02
N ARG A 20 -4.03 -1.02 -10.91
CA ARG A 20 -5.47 -1.08 -11.22
C ARG A 20 -5.73 -1.32 -12.70
N GLU A 21 -4.81 -0.92 -13.59
CA GLU A 21 -4.96 -1.13 -15.03
C GLU A 21 -5.00 -2.62 -15.39
N MET A 22 -4.19 -3.44 -14.70
CA MET A 22 -4.15 -4.88 -14.92
C MET A 22 -5.14 -5.65 -14.04
N TYR A 23 -5.41 -5.15 -12.83
CA TYR A 23 -6.23 -5.82 -11.82
C TYR A 23 -7.53 -5.07 -11.51
N GLN A 24 -8.22 -4.60 -12.57
CA GLN A 24 -9.48 -3.84 -12.45
C GLN A 24 -10.54 -4.52 -11.57
N HIS A 25 -10.64 -5.86 -11.64
CA HIS A 25 -11.58 -6.66 -10.84
C HIS A 25 -11.26 -6.66 -9.34
N CYS A 26 -9.99 -6.42 -8.97
CA CYS A 26 -9.51 -6.28 -7.60
C CYS A 26 -9.54 -4.84 -7.10
N SER A 27 -9.60 -3.86 -8.01
CA SER A 27 -9.65 -2.44 -7.67
C SER A 27 -11.07 -2.03 -7.26
N LYS A 28 -11.31 -1.92 -5.95
CA LYS A 28 -12.53 -1.30 -5.40
C LYS A 28 -12.29 0.18 -5.09
N PRO A 29 -13.32 1.04 -5.18
CA PRO A 29 -13.20 2.45 -4.79
C PRO A 29 -12.62 2.58 -3.37
N PRO A 30 -11.82 3.62 -3.10
CA PRO A 30 -11.25 3.84 -1.78
C PRO A 30 -12.37 3.97 -0.74
N GLU A 31 -12.20 3.35 0.42
CA GLU A 31 -13.16 3.45 1.52
C GLU A 31 -12.83 4.67 2.39
N ALA A 32 -13.87 5.39 2.84
CA ALA A 32 -13.69 6.50 3.76
C ALA A 32 -13.60 6.00 5.19
N ALA A 33 -12.58 6.44 5.91
CA ALA A 33 -12.31 6.08 7.30
C ALA A 33 -12.12 7.35 8.16
N PRO A 34 -12.56 7.33 9.44
CA PRO A 34 -12.07 8.29 10.43
C PRO A 34 -10.54 8.25 10.51
N LEU A 35 -9.90 9.40 10.76
CA LEU A 35 -8.43 9.48 10.80
C LEU A 35 -7.79 8.48 11.78
N ALA A 36 -8.43 8.25 12.94
CA ALA A 36 -7.95 7.31 13.96
C ALA A 36 -7.99 5.83 13.52
N GLU A 37 -8.76 5.52 12.47
CA GLU A 37 -8.98 4.16 11.97
C GLU A 37 -8.33 3.94 10.60
N ALA A 38 -7.75 4.99 10.00
CA ALA A 38 -7.11 4.94 8.68
C ALA A 38 -6.08 3.80 8.55
N TRP A 39 -5.32 3.52 9.61
CA TRP A 39 -4.33 2.44 9.65
C TRP A 39 -4.96 1.05 9.44
N ALA A 40 -6.14 0.80 10.02
CA ALA A 40 -6.83 -0.49 9.92
C ALA A 40 -7.49 -0.64 8.55
N HIS A 41 -8.08 0.43 8.01
CA HIS A 41 -8.61 0.44 6.64
C HIS A 41 -7.52 0.24 5.59
N ALA A 42 -6.38 0.93 5.72
CA ALA A 42 -5.24 0.75 4.83
C ALA A 42 -4.71 -0.68 4.90
N ALA A 43 -4.57 -1.26 6.10
CA ALA A 43 -4.14 -2.65 6.27
C ALA A 43 -5.13 -3.64 5.64
N ALA A 44 -6.42 -3.56 5.98
CA ALA A 44 -7.47 -4.43 5.44
C ALA A 44 -7.53 -4.36 3.90
N THR A 45 -7.50 -3.15 3.34
CA THR A 45 -7.55 -2.92 1.89
C THR A 45 -6.32 -3.48 1.20
N THR A 46 -5.13 -3.31 1.79
CA THR A 46 -3.87 -3.86 1.25
C THR A 46 -3.92 -5.39 1.22
N ILE A 47 -4.36 -6.03 2.31
CA ILE A 47 -4.52 -7.49 2.39
C ILE A 47 -5.52 -7.98 1.33
N ALA A 48 -6.71 -7.36 1.26
CA ALA A 48 -7.77 -7.76 0.34
C ALA A 48 -7.33 -7.70 -1.13
N ARG A 49 -6.58 -6.66 -1.50
CA ARG A 49 -6.11 -6.45 -2.88
C ARG A 49 -4.98 -7.40 -3.26
N ARG A 50 -3.98 -7.57 -2.38
CA ARG A 50 -2.91 -8.57 -2.59
C ARG A 50 -3.49 -9.98 -2.71
N LEU A 51 -4.41 -10.35 -1.83
CA LEU A 51 -5.09 -11.64 -1.89
C LEU A 51 -5.90 -11.81 -3.18
N CYS A 52 -6.58 -10.76 -3.64
CA CYS A 52 -7.30 -10.78 -4.90
C CYS A 52 -6.36 -10.97 -6.09
N MET A 53 -5.21 -10.30 -6.12
CA MET A 53 -4.21 -10.49 -7.18
C MET A 53 -3.69 -11.93 -7.23
N LEU A 54 -3.50 -12.56 -6.07
CA LEU A 54 -3.04 -13.96 -5.97
C LEU A 54 -4.12 -14.99 -6.34
N ARG A 55 -5.39 -14.72 -6.05
CA ARG A 55 -6.49 -15.70 -6.16
C ARG A 55 -7.50 -15.39 -7.28
N GLY A 56 -7.37 -14.24 -7.94
CA GLY A 56 -8.28 -13.74 -8.97
C GLY A 56 -9.67 -13.37 -8.47
N THR A 57 -9.91 -13.37 -7.15
CA THR A 57 -11.24 -13.13 -6.58
C THR A 57 -11.16 -12.17 -5.41
N TYR A 58 -11.87 -11.05 -5.52
CA TYR A 58 -11.92 -10.07 -4.44
C TYR A 58 -12.77 -10.58 -3.27
N ARG A 59 -12.23 -10.41 -2.07
CA ARG A 59 -12.88 -10.73 -0.80
C ARG A 59 -12.64 -9.58 0.16
N VAL A 60 -13.69 -9.15 0.84
CA VAL A 60 -13.59 -8.09 1.84
C VAL A 60 -12.87 -8.64 3.07
N VAL A 61 -11.91 -7.87 3.56
CA VAL A 61 -11.19 -8.09 4.82
C VAL A 61 -11.75 -7.07 5.80
N SER A 62 -12.28 -7.51 6.95
CA SER A 62 -12.93 -6.58 7.89
C SER A 62 -11.90 -5.81 8.71
N TYR A 63 -11.85 -4.49 8.51
CA TYR A 63 -11.01 -3.61 9.31
C TYR A 63 -11.47 -3.57 10.78
N GLU A 64 -12.77 -3.78 11.07
CA GLU A 64 -13.29 -3.82 12.44
C GLU A 64 -12.67 -4.97 13.24
N GLN A 65 -12.43 -6.12 12.60
CA GLN A 65 -11.74 -7.22 13.26
C GLN A 65 -10.28 -6.85 13.55
N ILE A 66 -9.62 -6.11 12.65
CA ILE A 66 -8.28 -5.57 12.94
C ILE A 66 -8.32 -4.64 14.16
N LEU A 67 -9.27 -3.70 14.20
CA LEU A 67 -9.45 -2.77 15.32
C LEU A 67 -9.74 -3.47 16.66
N ASN A 68 -10.50 -4.58 16.63
CA ASN A 68 -10.88 -5.31 17.84
C ASN A 68 -9.75 -6.18 18.41
N HIS A 69 -8.75 -6.56 17.60
CA HIS A 69 -7.67 -7.46 18.01
C HIS A 69 -6.33 -6.76 18.23
N THR A 70 -6.13 -5.57 17.66
CA THR A 70 -4.86 -4.85 17.78
C THR A 70 -5.04 -3.34 17.75
N THR A 71 -3.94 -2.63 17.99
CA THR A 71 -3.86 -1.17 17.89
C THR A 71 -2.81 -0.78 16.87
N VAL A 72 -2.85 0.47 16.40
CA VAL A 72 -1.79 1.04 15.58
C VAL A 72 -0.41 0.98 16.27
N ASP A 73 0.67 0.87 15.50
CA ASP A 73 2.05 1.07 15.95
C ASP A 73 2.68 2.24 15.19
N ASP A 74 3.52 3.02 15.86
CA ASP A 74 4.28 4.09 15.21
C ASP A 74 5.31 3.54 14.19
N ASN A 75 5.69 2.26 14.31
CA ASN A 75 6.49 1.55 13.33
C ASN A 75 5.61 0.62 12.51
N LEU A 76 5.48 0.94 11.23
CA LEU A 76 4.66 0.19 10.29
C LEU A 76 5.00 -1.31 10.23
N VAL A 77 6.28 -1.70 10.28
CA VAL A 77 6.67 -3.12 10.21
C VAL A 77 6.21 -3.86 11.46
N ARG A 78 6.33 -3.25 12.65
CA ARG A 78 5.81 -3.85 13.89
C ARG A 78 4.29 -3.98 13.90
N LEU A 79 3.58 -3.05 13.27
CA LEU A 79 2.15 -3.21 13.04
C LEU A 79 1.87 -4.48 12.23
N TRP A 80 2.60 -4.69 11.13
CA TRP A 80 2.44 -5.88 10.30
C TRP A 80 2.89 -7.16 11.00
N ASP A 81 3.97 -7.15 11.77
CA ASP A 81 4.39 -8.30 12.60
C ASP A 81 3.27 -8.71 13.56
N ARG A 82 2.59 -7.75 14.19
CA ARG A 82 1.43 -8.04 15.05
C ARG A 82 0.25 -8.62 14.28
N LEU A 83 -0.02 -8.14 13.07
CA LEU A 83 -1.07 -8.70 12.23
C LEU A 83 -0.73 -10.13 11.78
N GLY A 84 0.55 -10.42 11.54
CA GLY A 84 1.04 -11.75 11.15
C GLY A 84 0.91 -12.82 12.22
N THR A 85 0.82 -12.44 13.51
CA THR A 85 0.58 -13.41 14.59
C THR A 85 -0.90 -13.77 14.78
N MET A 86 -1.80 -13.15 14.01
CA MET A 86 -3.24 -13.35 14.12
C MET A 86 -3.75 -14.27 13.02
N ASP A 87 -4.66 -15.18 13.37
CA ASP A 87 -5.58 -15.77 12.38
C ASP A 87 -6.63 -14.69 12.09
N LEU A 88 -6.28 -13.78 11.19
CA LEU A 88 -6.99 -12.52 11.00
C LEU A 88 -8.48 -12.75 10.66
N PHE A 89 -8.77 -13.83 9.91
CA PHE A 89 -10.12 -14.17 9.46
C PHE A 89 -10.27 -15.66 9.19
N THR A 90 -11.50 -16.16 9.26
CA THR A 90 -11.91 -17.41 8.61
C THR A 90 -12.57 -17.09 7.26
N MET A 91 -11.93 -17.51 6.17
CA MET A 91 -12.44 -17.41 4.80
C MET A 91 -12.88 -18.79 4.34
N ASP A 92 -14.18 -19.04 4.25
CA ASP A 92 -14.72 -20.35 3.84
C ASP A 92 -14.20 -21.52 4.70
N GLY A 93 -13.94 -21.27 6.00
CA GLY A 93 -13.39 -22.24 6.95
C GLY A 93 -11.86 -22.37 6.95
N MET A 94 -11.14 -21.52 6.20
CA MET A 94 -9.67 -21.44 6.19
C MET A 94 -9.19 -20.18 6.91
N ALA A 95 -8.06 -20.25 7.60
CA ALA A 95 -7.44 -19.09 8.25
C ALA A 95 -6.70 -18.21 7.23
N LEU A 96 -6.89 -16.88 7.29
CA LEU A 96 -6.04 -15.90 6.62
C LEU A 96 -4.85 -15.56 7.53
N ARG A 97 -3.64 -15.80 7.04
CA ARG A 97 -2.37 -15.52 7.71
C ARG A 97 -1.51 -14.61 6.82
N LEU A 98 -0.59 -13.88 7.45
CA LEU A 98 0.41 -13.07 6.74
C LEU A 98 1.78 -13.68 6.96
N GLU A 99 2.48 -13.94 5.87
CA GLU A 99 3.82 -14.53 5.85
C GLU A 99 4.82 -13.55 5.23
N ASP A 100 6.12 -13.84 5.38
CA ASP A 100 7.22 -13.06 4.81
C ASP A 100 7.13 -11.55 5.09
N ILE A 101 6.69 -11.16 6.30
CA ILE A 101 6.60 -9.77 6.69
C ILE A 101 8.02 -9.20 6.84
N HIS A 102 8.30 -8.12 6.11
CA HIS A 102 9.57 -7.42 6.22
C HIS A 102 9.47 -5.95 5.78
N ASN A 103 10.47 -5.16 6.14
CA ASN A 103 10.66 -3.85 5.54
C ASN A 103 11.30 -4.04 4.15
N ILE A 104 10.55 -3.76 3.09
CA ILE A 104 11.12 -3.62 1.74
C ILE A 104 11.59 -2.18 1.47
N GLY A 105 11.46 -1.31 2.48
CA GLY A 105 11.94 0.08 2.46
C GLY A 105 13.46 0.16 2.34
N HIS A 106 14.13 1.00 3.12
CA HIS A 106 15.59 1.27 2.99
C HIS A 106 15.97 2.21 1.83
N ARG A 107 15.03 3.05 1.36
CA ARG A 107 15.23 4.01 0.26
C ARG A 107 15.52 3.34 -1.09
N ASP A 108 15.15 2.08 -1.23
CA ASP A 108 15.24 1.33 -2.48
C ASP A 108 13.98 1.56 -3.33
N VAL A 109 13.98 2.63 -4.10
CA VAL A 109 12.87 2.99 -5.00
C VAL A 109 12.58 1.87 -6.01
N GLU A 110 13.61 1.25 -6.58
CA GLU A 110 13.43 0.22 -7.60
C GLU A 110 12.92 -1.08 -6.97
N GLY A 111 13.41 -1.46 -5.80
CA GLY A 111 12.88 -2.58 -5.01
C GLY A 111 11.41 -2.40 -4.64
N ILE A 112 11.01 -1.20 -4.21
CA ILE A 112 9.61 -0.89 -3.90
C ILE A 112 8.73 -0.97 -5.16
N LYS A 113 9.19 -0.46 -6.31
CA LYS A 113 8.47 -0.58 -7.58
C LYS A 113 8.30 -2.04 -8.01
N GLN A 114 9.36 -2.83 -7.89
CA GLN A 114 9.34 -4.24 -8.24
C GLN A 114 8.36 -5.02 -7.34
N GLU A 115 8.41 -4.81 -6.02
CA GLU A 115 7.47 -5.39 -5.07
C GLU A 115 6.01 -5.01 -5.38
N LEU A 116 5.76 -3.74 -5.74
CA LEU A 116 4.43 -3.28 -6.12
C LEU A 116 3.92 -3.93 -7.41
N MET A 117 4.80 -4.18 -8.38
CA MET A 117 4.48 -4.88 -9.62
C MET A 117 4.20 -6.37 -9.40
N ASP A 118 5.03 -7.03 -8.60
CA ASP A 118 4.97 -8.49 -8.44
C ASP A 118 3.87 -8.90 -7.46
N ASN A 119 3.74 -8.17 -6.36
CA ASN A 119 2.92 -8.57 -5.22
C ASN A 119 1.76 -7.61 -4.93
N GLY A 120 1.70 -6.46 -5.61
CA GLY A 120 0.58 -5.54 -5.53
C GLY A 120 0.72 -4.46 -4.48
N PRO A 121 -0.38 -3.71 -4.22
CA PRO A 121 -0.40 -2.50 -3.39
C PRO A 121 0.33 -2.64 -2.06
N LEU A 122 0.97 -1.55 -1.63
CA LEU A 122 1.79 -1.50 -0.43
C LEU A 122 1.20 -0.51 0.58
N HIS A 123 1.17 -0.87 1.85
CA HIS A 123 0.78 0.07 2.90
C HIS A 123 1.98 0.97 3.22
N VAL A 124 1.78 2.28 3.19
CA VAL A 124 2.80 3.28 3.52
C VAL A 124 2.25 4.33 4.48
N VAL A 125 3.15 5.04 5.16
CA VAL A 125 2.82 6.12 6.09
C VAL A 125 3.45 7.41 5.62
N ILE A 126 2.67 8.48 5.58
CA ILE A 126 3.13 9.83 5.24
C ILE A 126 2.92 10.78 6.42
N PRO A 127 3.67 11.90 6.51
CA PRO A 127 3.33 12.97 7.44
C PRO A 127 1.94 13.53 7.12
N LEU A 128 1.16 13.76 8.17
CA LEU A 128 -0.10 14.46 8.07
C LEU A 128 0.12 15.92 8.44
N ASP A 129 -0.18 16.83 7.53
CA ASP A 129 -0.25 18.26 7.83
C ASP A 129 -1.60 18.86 7.39
N HIS A 130 -1.84 20.11 7.80
CA HIS A 130 -3.08 20.80 7.48
C HIS A 130 -3.36 20.94 5.99
N GLY A 131 -2.32 21.03 5.17
CA GLY A 131 -2.43 21.13 3.72
C GLY A 131 -3.04 19.88 3.09
N LEU A 132 -2.77 18.69 3.62
CA LEU A 132 -3.31 17.45 3.05
C LEU A 132 -4.84 17.41 3.14
N PHE A 133 -5.44 17.88 4.24
CA PHE A 133 -6.90 17.87 4.41
C PHE A 133 -7.64 18.66 3.33
N TYR A 134 -7.03 19.73 2.81
CA TYR A 134 -7.64 20.63 1.82
C TYR A 134 -7.08 20.45 0.40
N HIS A 135 -6.15 19.52 0.21
CA HIS A 135 -5.57 19.24 -1.09
C HIS A 135 -6.60 18.58 -2.02
N ASP A 136 -6.59 18.94 -3.31
CA ASP A 136 -7.54 18.44 -4.30
C ASP A 136 -7.01 17.26 -5.14
N GLY A 137 -5.77 16.83 -4.87
CA GLY A 137 -5.12 15.65 -5.45
C GLY A 137 -4.66 15.82 -6.90
N ARG A 138 -4.85 16.99 -7.52
CA ARG A 138 -4.57 17.21 -8.95
C ARG A 138 -3.10 17.45 -9.24
N GLU A 139 -2.40 18.11 -8.33
CA GLU A 139 -0.97 18.34 -8.41
C GLU A 139 -0.23 17.39 -7.45
N MET A 140 1.09 17.30 -7.59
CA MET A 140 1.90 16.60 -6.60
C MET A 140 1.79 17.31 -5.26
N TYR A 141 1.40 16.56 -4.25
CA TYR A 141 1.37 17.05 -2.89
C TYR A 141 2.77 17.00 -2.30
N GLU A 142 3.40 18.17 -2.18
CA GLU A 142 4.74 18.32 -1.62
C GLU A 142 4.74 18.62 -0.11
N GLY A 143 3.57 18.74 0.51
CA GLY A 143 3.40 19.16 1.90
C GLY A 143 2.92 20.59 2.03
N GLY A 144 2.23 20.89 3.12
CA GLY A 144 1.84 22.24 3.49
C GLY A 144 3.00 23.05 4.08
N ASN A 145 2.83 24.36 4.19
CA ASN A 145 3.78 25.27 4.85
C ASN A 145 3.79 25.14 6.40
N GLY A 146 3.23 24.07 6.95
CA GLY A 146 2.97 23.88 8.38
C GLY A 146 3.80 22.75 9.01
N VAL A 147 3.79 22.71 10.34
CA VAL A 147 4.36 21.59 11.10
C VAL A 147 3.43 20.37 10.95
N PRO A 148 3.95 19.16 10.70
CA PRO A 148 3.15 17.94 10.72
C PRO A 148 2.37 17.83 12.03
N VAL A 149 1.08 17.54 11.92
CA VAL A 149 0.16 17.32 13.06
C VAL A 149 0.03 15.84 13.42
N GLY A 150 0.65 14.95 12.64
CA GLY A 150 0.68 13.52 12.88
C GLY A 150 1.22 12.75 11.68
N SER A 151 0.83 11.49 11.58
CA SER A 151 1.05 10.62 10.43
C SER A 151 -0.29 10.19 9.85
N HIS A 152 -0.27 9.75 8.59
CA HIS A 152 -1.44 9.25 7.88
C HIS A 152 -1.11 7.96 7.13
N HIS A 153 -2.03 7.00 7.20
CA HIS A 153 -1.88 5.69 6.60
C HIS A 153 -2.58 5.66 5.26
N VAL A 154 -1.82 5.36 4.20
CA VAL A 154 -2.28 5.39 2.82
C VAL A 154 -1.73 4.18 2.07
N ILE A 155 -2.20 3.96 0.84
CA ILE A 155 -1.84 2.78 0.06
C ILE A 155 -1.07 3.25 -1.17
N LEU A 156 0.16 2.78 -1.32
CA LEU A 156 0.95 2.94 -2.54
C LEU A 156 0.41 2.00 -3.61
N ILE A 157 -0.05 2.59 -4.72
CA ILE A 157 -0.73 1.88 -5.81
C ILE A 157 -0.02 2.03 -7.16
N GLY A 158 0.89 3.00 -7.29
CA GLY A 158 1.61 3.17 -8.55
C GLY A 158 2.74 4.17 -8.47
N TRP A 159 3.31 4.47 -9.63
CA TRP A 159 4.27 5.54 -9.81
C TRP A 159 4.15 6.13 -11.21
N GLY A 160 4.79 7.27 -11.40
CA GLY A 160 4.95 7.84 -12.71
C GLY A 160 6.02 8.91 -12.75
N VAL A 161 6.08 9.57 -13.89
CA VAL A 161 6.93 10.73 -14.14
C VAL A 161 6.05 11.81 -14.75
N ASP A 162 6.11 13.03 -14.23
CA ASP A 162 5.34 14.15 -14.79
C ASP A 162 5.94 14.65 -16.12
N GLU A 163 5.26 15.61 -16.76
CA GLU A 163 5.71 16.23 -18.01
C GLU A 163 7.08 16.94 -17.90
N LYS A 164 7.53 17.25 -16.68
CA LYS A 164 8.80 17.91 -16.38
C LYS A 164 9.92 16.91 -16.06
N GLY A 165 9.63 15.61 -16.04
CA GLY A 165 10.60 14.57 -15.70
C GLY A 165 10.71 14.29 -14.19
N SER A 166 9.80 14.80 -13.37
CA SER A 166 9.80 14.60 -11.91
C SER A 166 9.11 13.29 -11.55
N PRO A 167 9.80 12.35 -10.88
CA PRO A 167 9.20 11.07 -10.49
C PRO A 167 8.29 11.23 -9.28
N PHE A 168 7.17 10.51 -9.29
CA PHE A 168 6.19 10.52 -8.20
C PHE A 168 5.70 9.12 -7.84
N TRP A 169 5.18 8.99 -6.62
CA TRP A 169 4.36 7.87 -6.18
C TRP A 169 2.88 8.23 -6.32
N LEU A 170 2.08 7.28 -6.81
CA LEU A 170 0.62 7.37 -6.84
C LEU A 170 0.08 6.68 -5.58
N LEU A 171 -0.61 7.46 -4.75
CA LEU A 171 -1.15 7.01 -3.48
C LEU A 171 -2.68 7.05 -3.50
N GLU A 172 -3.28 6.06 -2.87
CA GLU A 172 -4.70 6.03 -2.55
C GLU A 172 -4.90 6.41 -1.08
N ASN A 173 -5.79 7.37 -0.86
CA ASN A 173 -6.13 7.88 0.45
C ASN A 173 -7.27 7.05 1.08
N THR A 174 -7.38 7.06 2.41
CA THR A 174 -8.46 6.41 3.17
C THR A 174 -9.60 7.37 3.51
N TRP A 175 -9.83 8.40 2.69
CA TRP A 175 -10.90 9.40 2.87
C TRP A 175 -12.01 9.28 1.82
N GLY A 176 -12.08 8.13 1.16
CA GLY A 176 -13.10 7.83 0.16
C GLY A 176 -12.83 8.44 -1.22
N PRO A 177 -13.69 8.13 -2.20
CA PRO A 177 -13.45 8.48 -3.60
C PRO A 177 -13.72 9.96 -3.90
N THR A 178 -14.41 10.68 -3.01
CA THR A 178 -14.76 12.09 -3.21
C THR A 178 -13.63 13.05 -2.86
N TRP A 179 -12.63 12.57 -2.11
CA TRP A 179 -11.43 13.34 -1.81
C TRP A 179 -10.43 13.20 -2.97
N GLY A 180 -9.64 14.23 -3.24
CA GLY A 180 -8.60 14.16 -4.26
C GLY A 180 -9.12 13.86 -5.67
N VAL A 181 -8.32 13.12 -6.45
CA VAL A 181 -8.72 12.60 -7.76
C VAL A 181 -9.16 11.15 -7.60
N ASN A 182 -10.47 10.91 -7.44
CA ASN A 182 -11.04 9.58 -7.18
C ASN A 182 -10.43 8.90 -5.94
N GLY A 183 -10.20 9.67 -4.87
CA GLY A 183 -9.53 9.21 -3.64
C GLY A 183 -8.02 9.06 -3.76
N CYS A 184 -7.41 9.46 -4.88
CA CYS A 184 -5.99 9.35 -5.14
C CYS A 184 -5.30 10.71 -5.17
N PHE A 185 -3.98 10.69 -4.96
CA PHE A 185 -3.09 11.84 -5.05
C PHE A 185 -1.67 11.37 -5.36
N GLN A 186 -0.82 12.32 -5.72
CA GLN A 186 0.57 12.04 -6.07
C GLN A 186 1.50 12.70 -5.06
N VAL A 187 2.62 12.06 -4.75
CA VAL A 187 3.69 12.66 -3.93
C VAL A 187 5.04 12.48 -4.64
N PRO A 188 5.97 13.45 -4.57
CA PRO A 188 7.29 13.26 -5.15
C PRO A 188 8.02 12.08 -4.52
N GLN A 189 8.78 11.32 -5.30
CA GLN A 189 9.68 10.32 -4.74
C GLN A 189 10.76 10.98 -3.87
N MET A 190 11.28 10.25 -2.90
CA MET A 190 12.24 10.69 -1.89
C MET A 190 11.70 11.77 -0.94
N ARG A 191 10.40 12.07 -1.00
CA ARG A 191 9.74 13.01 -0.08
C ARG A 191 9.42 12.32 1.24
N TRP A 192 9.69 13.04 2.34
CA TRP A 192 9.49 12.59 3.73
C TRP A 192 10.15 11.26 4.11
N ALA A 193 11.05 10.76 3.27
CA ALA A 193 11.68 9.46 3.44
C ALA A 193 10.66 8.31 3.55
N MET A 194 9.51 8.42 2.86
CA MET A 194 8.46 7.40 2.81
C MET A 194 9.03 6.03 2.40
N GLU A 195 10.02 6.02 1.52
CA GLU A 195 10.73 4.82 1.04
C GLU A 195 11.61 4.16 2.11
N SER A 196 11.78 4.77 3.28
CA SER A 196 12.60 4.19 4.36
C SER A 196 11.88 3.03 5.05
N VAL A 197 10.56 3.11 5.18
CA VAL A 197 9.74 2.10 5.85
C VAL A 197 8.51 1.79 4.99
N VAL A 198 8.58 0.68 4.28
CA VAL A 198 7.50 0.17 3.44
C VAL A 198 7.34 -1.31 3.81
N ALA A 199 6.16 -1.70 4.25
CA ALA A 199 5.94 -3.07 4.68
C ALA A 199 5.48 -3.94 3.50
N ALA A 200 6.22 -5.00 3.24
CA ALA A 200 5.86 -6.07 2.32
C ALA A 200 5.49 -7.33 3.11
N PHE A 201 4.60 -8.14 2.54
CA PHE A 201 4.10 -9.38 3.13
C PHE A 201 3.34 -10.21 2.08
N THR A 202 3.19 -11.50 2.35
CA THR A 202 2.41 -12.45 1.53
C THR A 202 1.16 -12.89 2.27
N PRO A 203 -0.07 -12.56 1.80
CA PRO A 203 -1.29 -13.10 2.41
C PRO A 203 -1.53 -14.55 1.97
N VAL A 204 -1.64 -15.45 2.95
CA VAL A 204 -1.83 -16.89 2.74
C VAL A 204 -3.16 -17.34 3.35
N VAL A 205 -3.94 -18.11 2.59
CA VAL A 205 -5.16 -18.76 3.06
C VAL A 205 -4.88 -20.25 3.19
N ALA A 206 -4.95 -20.78 4.41
CA ALA A 206 -4.61 -22.16 4.74
C ALA A 206 -5.69 -22.79 5.62
N ALA A 207 -5.81 -24.12 5.58
CA ALA A 207 -6.67 -24.84 6.52
C ALA A 207 -6.22 -24.54 7.97
N SER A 208 -7.20 -24.25 8.83
CA SER A 208 -6.98 -23.96 10.26
C SER A 208 -6.37 -25.14 11.00
#